data_AF-A0A4U1HK89-F1
#
_entry.id   AF-A0A4U1HK89-F1
#
_cell.length_a   1.000
_cell.length_b   1.000
_cell.length_c   1.000
_cell.angle_alpha   90.00
_cell.angle_beta   90.00
_cell.angle_gamma   90.00
#
_symmetry.space_group_name_H-M   'P 1'
#
loop_
_entity.id
_entity.type
_entity.pdbx_description
1 polymer ?
#
loop_
_entity_poly.entity_id
_entity_poly.type
_entity_poly.pdbx_seq_one_letter_code
_entity_poly.pdbx_strand_id
1 'polypeptide(L)'
;MDNRIVTPRAHTVDLDRSSGNSANTGAAPQPATRPAPRSGGSGWLHGLRSLGKRHGESSQPAVPGAAGPARKTSSLPAPLRHAIDGMTAGKQRKTASRLTDAQLELALSSTKLTGRATRAVLREHQKRHVDSGNGAAARAATLPGPPPSPRLTEQEQGLVGAARWPDIYDQSATPQNQEYCRSMYRASSAAASGVASGGIKSFDALWNAATDWRLERVGADTPGREAFATERSAGSVFNTKLDMQYASIIPKILDHRRAAARTYDGPLLAGVRCKVYQQTGKLDGRTIPLTTLSAATDKRELAQKMGQVYEQHDDFEEIEDSLNRRHPNNIVHTDAQYLPRIKQHLESLFAQATRGTLAPKDALRTIARIHWWAASAAPDMRGSAAKAEFAARALAGAHGIELPPFKKGVVPDIEAMLCSESEFVARYSSLFERKPV
;
A
#
# COMPACT_ATOMS: atom_id res chain seq x y z
N MET A 1 6.61 17.80 83.81
CA MET A 1 7.14 16.43 83.65
C MET A 1 7.02 16.10 82.16
N ASP A 2 7.75 16.77 81.27
CA ASP A 2 9.19 16.67 80.97
C ASP A 2 9.66 15.25 80.64
N ASN A 3 9.87 15.00 79.33
CA ASN A 3 11.13 14.45 78.78
C ASN A 3 11.12 14.40 77.24
N ARG A 4 11.40 15.55 76.62
CA ARG A 4 12.66 15.90 75.96
C ARG A 4 13.57 14.78 75.34
N ILE A 5 13.94 15.06 74.07
CA ILE A 5 15.24 14.90 73.33
C ILE A 5 15.49 13.63 72.47
N VAL A 6 15.83 13.88 71.18
CA VAL A 6 17.09 13.57 70.44
C VAL A 6 16.83 12.97 69.04
N THR A 7 17.01 13.78 68.00
CA THR A 7 17.51 13.37 66.66
C THR A 7 19.01 13.13 66.69
N PRO A 8 19.56 12.30 65.78
CA PRO A 8 20.80 12.70 65.12
C PRO A 8 20.81 12.54 63.58
N ARG A 9 21.80 13.23 63.03
CA ARG A 9 22.12 13.61 61.65
C ARG A 9 22.59 12.47 60.73
N ALA A 10 22.29 12.70 59.45
CA ALA A 10 23.13 12.62 58.23
C ALA A 10 24.53 11.96 58.29
N HIS A 11 24.79 11.12 57.28
CA HIS A 11 26.10 11.05 56.61
C HIS A 11 25.92 10.90 55.09
N THR A 12 26.46 11.90 54.39
CA THR A 12 26.86 11.94 52.98
C THR A 12 28.08 11.05 52.74
N VAL A 13 28.13 10.38 51.59
CA VAL A 13 29.40 9.99 50.95
C VAL A 13 29.28 10.30 49.46
N ASP A 14 29.96 11.38 49.06
CA ASP A 14 30.46 11.59 47.70
C ASP A 14 31.49 10.52 47.37
N LEU A 15 31.54 10.06 46.11
CA LEU A 15 32.82 9.77 45.46
C LEU A 15 32.70 9.95 43.95
N ASP A 16 33.85 10.34 43.41
CA ASP A 16 34.05 11.32 42.37
C ASP A 16 34.08 10.75 40.95
N ARG A 17 34.06 11.68 40.00
CA ARG A 17 34.27 11.56 38.56
C ARG A 17 35.61 10.91 38.19
N SER A 18 35.68 10.27 37.02
CA SER A 18 36.59 10.71 35.95
C SER A 18 36.31 10.06 34.58
N SER A 19 35.99 10.94 33.63
CA SER A 19 36.42 11.02 32.21
C SER A 19 37.03 9.82 31.47
N GLY A 20 36.54 9.62 30.23
CA GLY A 20 37.31 8.95 29.17
C GLY A 20 36.53 8.75 27.86
N ASN A 21 36.63 9.71 26.93
CA ASN A 21 36.17 9.66 25.54
C ASN A 21 36.68 8.42 24.78
N SER A 22 35.83 7.82 23.94
CA SER A 22 36.17 7.46 22.55
C SER A 22 34.94 7.02 21.75
N ALA A 23 34.86 7.53 20.53
CA ALA A 23 33.86 7.25 19.52
C ALA A 23 33.76 5.75 19.21
N ASN A 24 32.55 5.25 18.99
CA ASN A 24 32.37 4.04 18.18
C ASN A 24 31.26 4.24 17.14
N THR A 25 31.67 4.03 15.91
CA THR A 25 30.97 4.15 14.63
C THR A 25 30.25 2.85 14.27
N GLY A 26 29.08 2.92 13.63
CA GLY A 26 28.44 1.80 12.91
C GLY A 26 27.80 0.74 13.83
N ALA A 27 26.80 -0.04 13.42
CA ALA A 27 26.31 -0.38 12.10
C ALA A 27 24.87 -0.91 12.19
N ALA A 28 24.21 -0.98 11.03
CA ALA A 28 22.93 -1.66 10.82
C ALA A 28 22.94 -3.11 11.35
N PRO A 29 21.79 -3.67 11.75
CA PRO A 29 21.72 -5.07 12.17
C PRO A 29 21.99 -5.98 10.97
N GLN A 30 23.11 -6.69 11.00
CA GLN A 30 23.38 -7.79 10.08
C GLN A 30 22.60 -9.04 10.51
N PRO A 31 22.20 -9.88 9.53
CA PRO A 31 21.41 -11.09 9.76
C PRO A 31 22.23 -12.20 10.41
N ALA A 32 21.54 -13.02 11.19
CA ALA A 32 22.08 -14.20 11.85
C ALA A 32 22.78 -15.14 10.85
N THR A 33 24.03 -15.47 11.15
CA THR A 33 24.84 -16.46 10.46
C THR A 33 24.31 -17.86 10.75
N ARG A 34 23.76 -18.54 9.72
CA ARG A 34 23.56 -20.00 9.72
C ARG A 34 24.91 -20.71 9.47
N PRO A 35 25.19 -21.86 10.11
CA PRO A 35 26.39 -22.64 9.83
C PRO A 35 26.27 -23.39 8.49
N ALA A 36 27.41 -23.53 7.82
CA ALA A 36 27.57 -24.13 6.49
C ALA A 36 27.20 -25.62 6.43
N PRO A 37 26.66 -26.11 5.29
CA PRO A 37 26.60 -27.54 5.02
C PRO A 37 27.97 -28.07 4.55
N ARG A 38 28.31 -29.26 5.06
CA ARG A 38 29.52 -30.01 4.73
C ARG A 38 29.57 -30.39 3.25
N SER A 39 30.76 -30.27 2.70
CA SER A 39 31.19 -30.79 1.40
C SER A 39 31.08 -32.32 1.33
N GLY A 40 30.44 -32.82 0.28
CA GLY A 40 30.48 -34.21 -0.17
C GLY A 40 30.46 -34.21 -1.68
N GLY A 41 31.62 -34.45 -2.30
CA GLY A 41 31.82 -34.39 -3.74
C GLY A 41 31.44 -35.68 -4.48
N SER A 42 31.07 -35.46 -5.74
CA SER A 42 31.37 -36.25 -6.96
C SER A 42 31.01 -37.75 -7.03
N GLY A 43 30.16 -38.09 -8.00
CA GLY A 43 29.98 -39.44 -8.54
C GLY A 43 29.20 -39.41 -9.86
N TRP A 44 29.74 -40.02 -10.91
CA TRP A 44 29.45 -39.80 -12.34
C TRP A 44 28.41 -40.77 -12.97
N LEU A 45 27.75 -40.28 -14.04
CA LEU A 45 27.35 -40.89 -15.34
C LEU A 45 26.46 -42.16 -15.52
N HIS A 46 25.83 -42.15 -16.72
CA HIS A 46 24.99 -43.13 -17.44
C HIS A 46 23.50 -43.22 -17.02
N GLY A 47 22.49 -43.26 -17.88
CA GLY A 47 22.38 -43.33 -19.34
C GLY A 47 21.14 -44.14 -19.78
N LEU A 48 20.33 -43.57 -20.69
CA LEU A 48 19.52 -44.21 -21.75
C LEU A 48 18.15 -44.92 -21.48
N ARG A 49 17.20 -44.53 -22.35
CA ARG A 49 16.10 -45.29 -23.05
C ARG A 49 14.90 -45.76 -22.21
N SER A 50 13.64 -45.38 -22.47
CA SER A 50 12.76 -45.47 -23.68
C SER A 50 11.81 -46.68 -23.65
N LEU A 51 10.53 -46.42 -24.02
CA LEU A 51 9.42 -47.28 -24.50
C LEU A 51 8.36 -47.77 -23.50
N GLY A 52 7.09 -47.51 -23.87
CA GLY A 52 5.92 -48.18 -23.29
C GLY A 52 4.55 -47.54 -23.58
N LYS A 53 4.14 -47.42 -24.85
CA LYS A 53 2.74 -47.19 -25.25
C LYS A 53 1.90 -48.44 -24.99
N ARG A 54 0.65 -48.31 -24.49
CA ARG A 54 -0.52 -49.09 -24.95
C ARG A 54 -1.82 -48.29 -24.82
N HIS A 55 -2.64 -48.41 -25.86
CA HIS A 55 -3.99 -47.89 -26.05
C HIS A 55 -5.04 -48.76 -25.34
N GLY A 56 -6.18 -48.15 -25.01
CA GLY A 56 -7.46 -48.81 -24.75
C GLY A 56 -8.59 -47.78 -24.77
N GLU A 57 -9.36 -47.74 -25.85
CA GLU A 57 -10.55 -46.90 -26.04
C GLU A 57 -11.79 -47.54 -25.37
N SER A 58 -12.64 -46.71 -24.75
CA SER A 58 -14.08 -46.96 -24.68
C SER A 58 -14.87 -45.66 -24.44
N SER A 59 -15.53 -45.21 -25.51
CA SER A 59 -16.90 -44.67 -25.61
C SER A 59 -17.47 -43.76 -24.50
N GLN A 60 -17.73 -42.49 -24.87
CA GLN A 60 -18.58 -41.52 -24.16
C GLN A 60 -20.08 -41.82 -24.31
N PRO A 61 -20.94 -41.21 -23.46
CA PRO A 61 -21.71 -40.03 -23.90
C PRO A 61 -21.65 -38.84 -22.93
N ALA A 62 -22.06 -37.67 -23.45
CA ALA A 62 -21.67 -36.32 -23.02
C ALA A 62 -22.52 -35.67 -21.90
N VAL A 63 -21.88 -34.78 -21.12
CA VAL A 63 -22.50 -33.76 -20.23
C VAL A 63 -21.81 -32.40 -20.46
N PRO A 64 -22.50 -31.24 -20.42
CA PRO A 64 -21.99 -29.97 -20.95
C PRO A 64 -21.08 -29.20 -19.97
N GLY A 65 -19.86 -28.90 -20.43
CA GLY A 65 -19.33 -27.53 -20.37
C GLY A 65 -18.44 -27.09 -19.20
N ALA A 66 -17.54 -27.94 -18.72
CA ALA A 66 -16.39 -27.47 -17.92
C ALA A 66 -15.47 -26.59 -18.80
N ALA A 67 -15.05 -25.43 -18.26
CA ALA A 67 -14.09 -24.54 -18.90
C ALA A 67 -12.74 -25.25 -19.07
N GLY A 68 -12.46 -25.69 -20.29
CA GLY A 68 -11.19 -26.33 -20.64
C GLY A 68 -9.99 -25.36 -20.54
N PRO A 69 -8.76 -25.90 -20.51
CA PRO A 69 -7.55 -25.09 -20.53
C PRO A 69 -7.52 -24.22 -21.79
N ALA A 70 -7.15 -22.95 -21.62
CA ALA A 70 -7.12 -21.96 -22.69
C ALA A 70 -6.40 -22.53 -23.94
N ARG A 71 -7.14 -22.69 -25.04
CA ARG A 71 -6.57 -23.07 -26.34
C ARG A 71 -5.47 -22.05 -26.67
N LYS A 72 -4.23 -22.52 -26.83
CA LYS A 72 -3.15 -21.74 -27.45
C LYS A 72 -3.49 -21.56 -28.94
N THR A 73 -4.23 -20.51 -29.28
CA THR A 73 -4.74 -20.28 -30.65
C THR A 73 -3.72 -19.66 -31.61
N SER A 74 -2.41 -19.85 -31.38
CA SER A 74 -1.38 -19.34 -32.30
C SER A 74 -0.06 -20.06 -32.11
N SER A 75 0.37 -20.81 -33.14
CA SER A 75 1.70 -21.40 -33.26
C SER A 75 2.79 -20.37 -33.65
N LEU A 76 2.46 -19.07 -33.67
CA LEU A 76 3.39 -18.03 -34.09
C LEU A 76 4.35 -17.63 -32.95
N PRO A 77 5.63 -17.33 -33.27
CA PRO A 77 6.58 -16.71 -32.35
C PRO A 77 6.02 -15.42 -31.74
N ALA A 78 6.32 -15.17 -30.46
CA ALA A 78 5.78 -14.03 -29.71
C ALA A 78 5.93 -12.66 -30.40
N PRO A 79 7.07 -12.32 -31.04
CA PRO A 79 7.22 -11.02 -31.72
C PRO A 79 6.21 -10.82 -32.86
N LEU A 80 5.96 -11.87 -33.65
CA LEU A 80 5.00 -11.83 -34.76
C LEU A 80 3.55 -11.76 -34.24
N ARG A 81 3.27 -12.40 -33.12
CA ARG A 81 1.95 -12.31 -32.45
C ARG A 81 1.66 -10.89 -31.98
N HIS A 82 2.63 -10.22 -31.36
CA HIS A 82 2.50 -8.83 -30.93
C HIS A 82 2.32 -7.88 -32.12
N ALA A 83 3.03 -8.12 -33.23
CA ALA A 83 2.87 -7.34 -34.45
C ALA A 83 1.46 -7.49 -35.06
N ILE A 84 0.95 -8.71 -35.18
CA ILE A 84 -0.40 -9.00 -35.69
C ILE A 84 -1.47 -8.44 -34.77
N ASP A 85 -1.27 -8.54 -33.45
CA ASP A 85 -2.18 -7.98 -32.45
C ASP A 85 -2.24 -6.45 -32.53
N GLY A 86 -1.09 -5.80 -32.72
CA GLY A 86 -0.98 -4.36 -32.94
C GLY A 86 -1.69 -3.91 -34.22
N MET A 87 -1.48 -4.62 -35.34
CA MET A 87 -2.17 -4.34 -36.60
C MET A 87 -3.68 -4.51 -36.49
N THR A 88 -4.14 -5.58 -35.83
CA THR A 88 -5.56 -5.86 -35.63
C THR A 88 -6.20 -4.81 -34.74
N ALA A 89 -5.54 -4.41 -33.64
CA ALA A 89 -5.99 -3.31 -32.79
C ALA A 89 -6.00 -1.96 -33.51
N GLY A 90 -5.06 -1.73 -34.44
CA GLY A 90 -5.04 -0.55 -35.31
C GLY A 90 -6.23 -0.51 -36.26
N LYS A 91 -6.57 -1.64 -36.91
CA LYS A 91 -7.75 -1.75 -37.79
C LYS A 91 -9.05 -1.52 -37.02
N GLN A 92 -9.22 -2.16 -35.84
CA GLN A 92 -10.43 -2.01 -35.03
C GLN A 92 -10.63 -0.56 -34.52
N ARG A 93 -9.55 0.15 -34.18
CA ARG A 93 -9.60 1.58 -33.85
C ARG A 93 -10.05 2.45 -35.03
N LYS A 94 -9.50 2.21 -36.23
CA LYS A 94 -9.90 2.93 -37.45
C LYS A 94 -11.35 2.63 -37.86
N THR A 95 -11.83 1.42 -37.60
CA THR A 95 -13.25 1.08 -37.84
C THR A 95 -14.14 1.80 -36.83
N ALA A 96 -13.79 1.79 -35.54
CA ALA A 96 -14.55 2.50 -34.50
C ALA A 96 -14.61 4.02 -34.76
N SER A 97 -13.51 4.64 -35.19
CA SER A 97 -13.48 6.08 -35.48
C SER A 97 -14.34 6.51 -36.67
N ARG A 98 -14.82 5.57 -37.49
CA ARG A 98 -15.72 5.85 -38.64
C ARG A 98 -17.20 5.70 -38.29
N LEU A 99 -17.53 5.21 -37.10
CA LEU A 99 -18.91 5.06 -36.65
C LEU A 99 -19.47 6.42 -36.20
N THR A 100 -20.75 6.66 -36.45
CA THR A 100 -21.51 7.76 -35.87
C THR A 100 -21.85 7.46 -34.40
N ASP A 101 -22.26 8.46 -33.63
CA ASP A 101 -22.51 8.27 -32.19
C ASP A 101 -23.68 7.30 -31.94
N ALA A 102 -24.75 7.39 -32.72
CA ALA A 102 -25.85 6.42 -32.69
C ALA A 102 -25.38 5.00 -33.06
N GLN A 103 -24.42 4.86 -33.97
CA GLN A 103 -23.83 3.56 -34.32
C GLN A 103 -22.87 3.06 -33.24
N LEU A 104 -22.17 3.94 -32.52
CA LEU A 104 -21.32 3.57 -31.38
C LEU A 104 -22.19 3.05 -30.22
N GLU A 105 -23.30 3.70 -29.90
CA GLU A 105 -24.25 3.24 -28.87
C GLU A 105 -24.91 1.91 -29.25
N LEU A 106 -25.33 1.75 -30.51
CA LEU A 106 -25.87 0.49 -31.01
C LEU A 106 -24.82 -0.63 -30.99
N ALA A 107 -23.55 -0.30 -31.25
CA ALA A 107 -22.44 -1.25 -31.19
C ALA A 107 -22.10 -1.66 -29.75
N LEU A 108 -22.21 -0.75 -28.78
CA LEU A 108 -21.98 -1.04 -27.36
C LEU A 108 -23.10 -1.84 -26.70
N SER A 109 -24.34 -1.69 -27.19
CA SER A 109 -25.49 -2.48 -26.74
C SER A 109 -25.58 -3.88 -27.39
N SER A 110 -24.77 -4.15 -28.41
CA SER A 110 -24.75 -5.43 -29.12
C SER A 110 -23.76 -6.45 -28.52
N THR A 111 -24.20 -7.70 -28.34
CA THR A 111 -23.36 -8.82 -27.92
C THR A 111 -22.51 -9.42 -29.05
N LYS A 112 -22.63 -8.90 -30.28
CA LYS A 112 -21.96 -9.45 -31.48
C LYS A 112 -20.50 -9.00 -31.65
N LEU A 113 -20.01 -8.07 -30.82
CA LEU A 113 -18.64 -7.59 -30.91
C LEU A 113 -17.65 -8.52 -30.20
N THR A 114 -16.50 -8.77 -30.84
CA THR A 114 -15.36 -9.39 -30.16
C THR A 114 -14.81 -8.45 -29.09
N GLY A 115 -14.24 -8.97 -27.99
CA GLY A 115 -13.76 -8.14 -26.89
C GLY A 115 -12.73 -7.05 -27.28
N ARG A 116 -12.03 -7.21 -28.41
CA ARG A 116 -11.14 -6.17 -28.97
C ARG A 116 -11.91 -5.06 -29.68
N ALA A 117 -12.95 -5.41 -30.44
CA ALA A 117 -13.83 -4.45 -31.09
C ALA A 117 -14.64 -3.64 -30.07
N THR A 118 -15.16 -4.29 -29.02
CA THR A 118 -15.87 -3.61 -27.92
C THR A 118 -15.01 -2.54 -27.26
N ARG A 119 -13.73 -2.84 -26.99
CA ARG A 119 -12.80 -1.86 -26.40
C ARG A 119 -12.49 -0.68 -27.34
N ALA A 120 -12.43 -0.91 -28.65
CA ALA A 120 -12.20 0.16 -29.62
C ALA A 120 -13.40 1.11 -29.70
N VAL A 121 -14.62 0.56 -29.75
CA VAL A 121 -15.88 1.31 -29.76
C VAL A 121 -16.05 2.10 -28.46
N LEU A 122 -15.79 1.48 -27.29
CA LEU A 122 -15.90 2.14 -25.98
C LEU A 122 -14.96 3.36 -25.86
N ARG A 123 -13.72 3.22 -26.35
CA ARG A 123 -12.73 4.30 -26.32
C ARG A 123 -13.13 5.46 -27.23
N GLU A 124 -13.66 5.18 -28.42
CA GLU A 124 -14.10 6.23 -29.34
C GLU A 124 -15.35 6.96 -28.81
N HIS A 125 -16.31 6.22 -28.24
CA HIS A 125 -17.49 6.80 -27.58
C HIS A 125 -17.10 7.74 -26.43
N GLN A 126 -16.16 7.33 -25.57
CA GLN A 126 -15.65 8.16 -24.48
C GLN A 126 -14.92 9.41 -24.98
N LYS A 127 -14.14 9.28 -26.05
CA LYS A 127 -13.43 10.42 -26.67
C LYS A 127 -14.40 11.51 -27.13
N ARG A 128 -15.50 11.15 -27.79
CA ARG A 128 -16.47 12.12 -28.34
C ARG A 128 -17.34 12.79 -27.29
N HIS A 129 -17.69 12.09 -26.22
CA HIS A 129 -18.38 12.68 -25.08
C HIS A 129 -17.48 13.58 -24.22
N VAL A 130 -16.15 13.49 -24.35
CA VAL A 130 -15.19 14.44 -23.77
C VAL A 130 -15.03 15.69 -24.66
N ASP A 131 -15.14 15.54 -25.99
CA ASP A 131 -14.93 16.64 -26.95
C ASP A 131 -16.17 17.51 -27.22
N SER A 132 -17.39 17.02 -26.93
CA SER A 132 -18.66 17.75 -27.19
C SER A 132 -18.92 18.97 -26.28
N GLY A 133 -18.00 19.28 -25.36
CA GLY A 133 -18.06 20.48 -24.50
C GLY A 133 -17.00 21.54 -24.80
N ASN A 134 -16.23 21.42 -25.89
CA ASN A 134 -14.90 22.02 -25.98
C ASN A 134 -14.69 22.99 -27.15
N GLY A 135 -15.61 23.96 -27.33
CA GLY A 135 -15.50 24.98 -28.38
C GLY A 135 -14.79 26.29 -28.00
N ALA A 136 -14.58 26.60 -26.70
CA ALA A 136 -14.12 27.95 -26.31
C ALA A 136 -13.21 28.06 -25.07
N ALA A 137 -12.81 26.96 -24.42
CA ALA A 137 -12.11 27.00 -23.13
C ALA A 137 -10.70 26.39 -23.14
N ALA A 138 -10.00 26.38 -24.27
CA ALA A 138 -8.64 25.85 -24.39
C ALA A 138 -7.55 26.85 -23.91
N ARG A 139 -7.71 27.36 -22.69
CA ARG A 139 -6.57 27.69 -21.83
C ARG A 139 -6.69 26.74 -20.65
N ALA A 140 -5.89 25.67 -20.67
CA ALA A 140 -5.73 24.80 -19.52
C ALA A 140 -5.45 25.69 -18.31
N ALA A 141 -6.39 25.76 -17.36
CA ALA A 141 -6.16 26.47 -16.12
C ALA A 141 -5.04 25.73 -15.39
N THR A 142 -3.81 26.24 -15.51
CA THR A 142 -2.62 25.75 -14.83
C THR A 142 -2.89 25.83 -13.33
N LEU A 143 -2.67 24.73 -12.60
CA LEU A 143 -2.79 24.78 -11.14
C LEU A 143 -1.72 25.73 -10.59
N PRO A 144 -1.94 26.35 -9.39
CA PRO A 144 -1.01 27.33 -8.83
C PRO A 144 0.43 26.83 -8.70
N GLY A 145 0.61 25.53 -8.45
CA GLY A 145 1.91 24.95 -8.09
C GLY A 145 2.29 25.24 -6.64
N PRO A 146 3.41 24.64 -6.17
CA PRO A 146 3.87 24.86 -4.81
C PRO A 146 4.25 26.33 -4.59
N PRO A 147 4.11 26.85 -3.35
CA PRO A 147 4.50 28.21 -3.04
C PRO A 147 6.00 28.43 -3.31
N PRO A 148 6.41 29.63 -3.79
CA PRO A 148 7.81 29.93 -4.11
C PRO A 148 8.72 29.94 -2.87
N SER A 149 8.15 30.10 -1.68
CA SER A 149 8.86 30.01 -0.41
C SER A 149 8.14 29.00 0.51
N PRO A 150 8.86 28.04 1.10
CA PRO A 150 8.31 27.12 2.09
C PRO A 150 7.62 27.86 3.24
N ARG A 151 6.39 27.45 3.57
CA ARG A 151 5.67 27.89 4.77
C ARG A 151 5.83 26.90 5.93
N LEU A 152 6.40 25.72 5.66
CA LEU A 152 6.88 24.82 6.71
C LEU A 152 8.29 25.21 7.15
N THR A 153 8.49 25.27 8.46
CA THR A 153 9.82 25.42 9.07
C THR A 153 10.72 24.21 8.74
N GLU A 154 12.03 24.37 8.85
CA GLU A 154 12.97 23.24 8.64
C GLU A 154 12.68 22.06 9.58
N GLN A 155 12.24 22.34 10.81
CA GLN A 155 11.84 21.33 11.77
C GLN A 155 10.60 20.56 11.29
N GLU A 156 9.59 21.25 10.78
CA GLU A 156 8.40 20.61 10.21
C GLU A 156 8.73 19.80 8.95
N GLN A 157 9.60 20.32 8.08
CA GLN A 157 10.06 19.58 6.89
C GLN A 157 10.77 18.27 7.29
N GLY A 158 11.49 18.27 8.42
CA GLY A 158 12.10 17.08 9.02
C GLY A 158 11.13 16.05 9.59
N LEU A 159 9.80 16.28 9.51
CA LEU A 159 8.77 15.35 9.98
C LEU A 159 7.79 14.90 8.88
N VAL A 160 7.93 15.43 7.66
CA VAL A 160 7.11 15.06 6.49
C VAL A 160 7.38 13.61 6.09
N GLY A 161 6.38 12.73 6.19
CA GLY A 161 6.54 11.30 5.91
C GLY A 161 7.01 10.44 7.08
N ALA A 162 7.18 11.02 8.26
CA ALA A 162 7.60 10.27 9.44
C ALA A 162 6.47 9.35 9.92
N ALA A 163 6.81 8.09 10.21
CA ALA A 163 5.93 7.19 10.95
C ALA A 163 5.99 7.52 12.45
N ARG A 164 5.15 8.47 12.89
CA ARG A 164 5.15 9.00 14.26
C ARG A 164 4.30 8.14 15.19
N TRP A 165 4.74 6.90 15.40
CA TRP A 165 4.12 5.97 16.33
C TRP A 165 4.01 6.58 17.74
N PRO A 166 3.05 6.14 18.58
CA PRO A 166 3.04 6.52 19.98
C PRO A 166 4.28 5.98 20.72
N ASP A 167 4.67 6.69 21.78
CA ASP A 167 5.67 6.27 22.77
C ASP A 167 7.07 5.94 22.22
N ILE A 168 7.68 4.85 22.72
CA ILE A 168 9.09 4.47 22.51
C ILE A 168 9.45 4.06 21.08
N TYR A 169 8.44 3.88 20.21
CA TYR A 169 8.63 3.52 18.81
C TYR A 169 8.69 4.74 17.88
N ASP A 170 8.49 5.95 18.42
CA ASP A 170 8.67 7.18 17.64
C ASP A 170 10.16 7.44 17.37
N GLN A 171 10.58 7.23 16.13
CA GLN A 171 11.94 7.51 15.68
C GLN A 171 12.02 8.80 14.86
N SER A 172 10.99 9.65 14.83
CA SER A 172 10.96 10.83 13.94
C SER A 172 12.04 11.87 14.26
N ALA A 173 12.63 11.81 15.46
CA ALA A 173 13.67 12.75 15.90
C ALA A 173 15.10 12.32 15.52
N THR A 174 15.31 11.11 14.97
CA THR A 174 16.67 10.69 14.61
C THR A 174 17.18 11.45 13.38
N PRO A 175 18.48 11.79 13.31
CA PRO A 175 19.04 12.54 12.18
C PRO A 175 18.77 11.88 10.81
N GLN A 176 18.85 10.55 10.75
CA GLN A 176 18.60 9.77 9.53
C GLN A 176 17.13 9.89 9.08
N ASN A 177 16.18 9.80 10.02
CA ASN A 177 14.76 9.93 9.70
C ASN A 177 14.40 11.37 9.34
N GLN A 178 14.99 12.37 9.99
CA GLN A 178 14.78 13.77 9.62
C GLN A 178 15.28 14.06 8.20
N GLU A 179 16.41 13.47 7.79
CA GLU A 179 16.91 13.62 6.43
C GLU A 179 16.04 12.92 5.39
N TYR A 180 15.56 11.70 5.71
CA TYR A 180 14.55 11.02 4.92
C TYR A 180 13.29 11.89 4.71
N CYS A 181 12.80 12.52 5.79
CA CYS A 181 11.61 13.36 5.74
C CYS A 181 11.82 14.64 4.94
N ARG A 182 12.95 15.34 5.12
CA ARG A 182 13.31 16.50 4.30
C ARG A 182 13.42 16.15 2.82
N SER A 183 13.99 14.99 2.51
CA SER A 183 14.04 14.46 1.14
C SER A 183 12.62 14.24 0.58
N MET A 184 11.71 13.66 1.35
CA MET A 184 10.32 13.48 0.95
C MET A 184 9.62 14.81 0.66
N TYR A 185 9.79 15.79 1.55
CA TYR A 185 9.24 17.13 1.38
C TYR A 185 9.70 17.75 0.05
N ARG A 186 11.02 17.77 -0.21
CA ARG A 186 11.58 18.32 -1.46
C ARG A 186 11.07 17.58 -2.70
N ALA A 187 11.08 16.25 -2.67
CA ALA A 187 10.68 15.44 -3.81
C ALA A 187 9.18 15.54 -4.11
N SER A 188 8.33 15.55 -3.08
CA SER A 188 6.88 15.76 -3.25
C SER A 188 6.55 17.17 -3.74
N SER A 189 7.30 18.21 -3.31
CA SER A 189 7.21 19.56 -3.87
C SER A 189 7.66 19.64 -5.34
N ALA A 190 8.71 18.91 -5.73
CA ALA A 190 9.11 18.83 -7.14
C ALA A 190 8.03 18.13 -7.99
N ALA A 191 7.45 17.04 -7.49
CA ALA A 191 6.33 16.36 -8.13
C ALA A 191 5.08 17.26 -8.22
N ALA A 192 4.83 18.10 -7.20
CA ALA A 192 3.76 19.10 -7.23
C ALA A 192 3.90 20.07 -8.41
N SER A 193 5.11 20.59 -8.67
CA SER A 193 5.40 21.42 -9.85
C SER A 193 5.16 20.64 -11.15
N GLY A 194 5.52 19.37 -11.17
CA GLY A 194 5.25 18.46 -12.29
C GLY A 194 3.75 18.28 -12.57
N VAL A 195 2.94 18.09 -11.54
CA VAL A 195 1.47 18.01 -11.68
C VAL A 195 0.89 19.35 -12.14
N ALA A 196 1.30 20.46 -11.52
CA ALA A 196 0.74 21.78 -11.81
C ALA A 196 1.02 22.26 -13.24
N SER A 197 2.23 21.98 -13.76
CA SER A 197 2.63 22.28 -15.14
C SER A 197 2.09 21.27 -16.18
N GLY A 198 1.44 20.20 -15.74
CA GLY A 198 0.98 19.12 -16.61
C GLY A 198 2.09 18.17 -17.09
N GLY A 199 3.28 18.20 -16.48
CA GLY A 199 4.34 17.20 -16.70
C GLY A 199 3.97 15.82 -16.14
N ILE A 200 3.24 15.77 -15.02
CA ILE A 200 2.65 14.54 -14.45
C ILE A 200 1.16 14.55 -14.73
N LYS A 201 0.69 13.60 -15.58
CA LYS A 201 -0.68 13.61 -16.16
C LYS A 201 -1.60 12.49 -15.67
N SER A 202 -1.12 11.62 -14.77
CA SER A 202 -1.88 10.49 -14.24
C SER A 202 -1.46 10.18 -12.81
N PHE A 203 -2.32 9.46 -12.09
CA PHE A 203 -1.97 8.96 -10.77
C PHE A 203 -0.81 7.96 -10.84
N ASP A 204 -0.78 7.09 -11.85
CA ASP A 204 0.29 6.12 -12.07
C ASP A 204 1.65 6.80 -12.24
N ALA A 205 1.72 7.87 -13.05
CA ALA A 205 2.95 8.66 -13.19
C ALA A 205 3.39 9.29 -11.86
N LEU A 206 2.44 9.78 -11.04
CA LEU A 206 2.74 10.30 -9.71
C LEU A 206 3.21 9.21 -8.74
N TRP A 207 2.61 8.03 -8.80
CA TRP A 207 2.99 6.86 -8.00
C TRP A 207 4.37 6.33 -8.37
N ASN A 208 4.72 6.37 -9.66
CA ASN A 208 6.06 6.02 -10.15
C ASN A 208 7.10 7.03 -9.64
N ALA A 209 6.82 8.33 -9.68
CA ALA A 209 7.70 9.34 -9.08
C ALA A 209 7.91 9.10 -7.56
N ALA A 210 6.86 8.73 -6.84
CA ALA A 210 6.96 8.35 -5.43
C ALA A 210 7.77 7.05 -5.22
N THR A 211 7.68 6.11 -6.16
CA THR A 211 8.41 4.85 -6.15
C THR A 211 9.90 5.07 -6.38
N ASP A 212 10.26 5.86 -7.39
CA ASP A 212 11.65 6.20 -7.70
C ASP A 212 12.31 6.89 -6.51
N TRP A 213 11.64 7.92 -5.96
CA TRP A 213 12.10 8.57 -4.74
C TRP A 213 12.31 7.58 -3.59
N ARG A 214 11.36 6.66 -3.38
CA ARG A 214 11.45 5.68 -2.28
C ARG A 214 12.63 4.72 -2.49
N LEU A 215 12.88 4.29 -3.73
CA LEU A 215 13.99 3.41 -4.08
C LEU A 215 15.35 4.07 -3.86
N GLU A 216 15.50 5.36 -4.12
CA GLU A 216 16.74 6.09 -3.83
C GLU A 216 17.07 6.16 -2.33
N ARG A 217 16.09 5.96 -1.46
CA ARG A 217 16.28 5.97 0.00
C ARG A 217 16.55 4.58 0.57
N VAL A 218 16.34 3.54 -0.22
CA VAL A 218 16.78 2.18 0.09
C VAL A 218 18.21 2.06 -0.48
N GLY A 219 19.12 1.39 0.21
CA GLY A 219 20.47 1.16 -0.34
C GLY A 219 20.40 0.28 -1.59
N ALA A 220 21.30 0.47 -2.57
CA ALA A 220 21.32 -0.34 -3.80
C ALA A 220 21.41 -1.84 -3.49
N ASP A 221 22.19 -2.20 -2.47
CA ASP A 221 22.46 -3.58 -2.06
C ASP A 221 21.52 -4.06 -0.93
N THR A 222 20.45 -3.33 -0.60
CA THR A 222 19.53 -3.76 0.45
C THR A 222 18.70 -4.96 -0.02
N PRO A 223 18.76 -6.13 0.66
CA PRO A 223 17.93 -7.27 0.31
C PRO A 223 16.43 -6.91 0.31
N GLY A 224 15.70 -7.35 -0.71
CA GLY A 224 14.27 -7.06 -0.86
C GLY A 224 13.97 -5.65 -1.38
N ARG A 225 14.96 -4.91 -1.90
CA ARG A 225 14.78 -3.60 -2.55
C ARG A 225 13.72 -3.65 -3.65
N GLU A 226 13.70 -4.71 -4.44
CA GLU A 226 12.74 -4.93 -5.53
C GLU A 226 11.28 -4.95 -5.06
N ALA A 227 11.02 -5.34 -3.81
CA ALA A 227 9.68 -5.32 -3.24
C ALA A 227 9.12 -3.89 -3.13
N PHE A 228 9.98 -2.86 -3.07
CA PHE A 228 9.54 -1.45 -3.12
C PHE A 228 9.13 -1.00 -4.51
N ALA A 229 9.43 -1.76 -5.58
CA ALA A 229 9.02 -1.47 -6.96
C ALA A 229 7.98 -2.46 -7.50
N THR A 230 7.65 -3.50 -6.72
CA THR A 230 6.82 -4.62 -7.19
C THR A 230 5.39 -4.46 -6.70
N GLU A 231 4.45 -4.36 -7.65
CA GLU A 231 3.02 -4.42 -7.36
C GLU A 231 2.65 -5.78 -6.75
N ARG A 232 1.72 -5.77 -5.80
CA ARG A 232 1.15 -6.99 -5.24
C ARG A 232 0.36 -7.77 -6.28
N SER A 233 0.54 -9.09 -6.28
CA SER A 233 -0.23 -10.00 -7.13
C SER A 233 -1.31 -10.73 -6.35
N ALA A 234 -2.38 -11.11 -7.04
CA ALA A 234 -3.45 -11.95 -6.48
C ALA A 234 -2.93 -13.36 -6.15
N GLY A 235 -3.61 -14.03 -5.22
CA GLY A 235 -3.32 -15.42 -4.88
C GLY A 235 -2.45 -15.64 -3.64
N SER A 236 -2.02 -14.58 -2.95
CA SER A 236 -1.37 -14.67 -1.64
C SER A 236 -1.98 -13.72 -0.62
N VAL A 237 -2.04 -14.18 0.64
CA VAL A 237 -2.40 -13.33 1.78
C VAL A 237 -1.25 -12.38 2.03
N PHE A 238 -1.57 -11.10 2.13
CA PHE A 238 -0.61 -10.07 2.51
C PHE A 238 -1.08 -9.44 3.79
N ASN A 239 -0.26 -9.58 4.82
CA ASN A 239 -0.66 -9.23 6.16
C ASN A 239 0.48 -8.54 6.92
N THR A 240 0.13 -7.97 8.06
CA THR A 240 1.05 -7.35 9.00
C THR A 240 0.62 -7.76 10.39
N LYS A 241 1.42 -8.63 11.02
CA LYS A 241 1.25 -8.99 12.41
C LYS A 241 1.36 -7.74 13.27
N LEU A 242 0.49 -7.62 14.27
CA LEU A 242 0.46 -6.48 15.18
C LEU A 242 1.43 -6.70 16.35
N ASP A 243 2.72 -6.70 16.05
CA ASP A 243 3.81 -6.69 17.04
C ASP A 243 4.61 -5.38 16.99
N MET A 244 5.53 -5.22 17.95
CA MET A 244 6.40 -4.05 18.05
C MET A 244 5.61 -2.72 17.97
N GLN A 245 5.97 -1.81 17.06
CA GLN A 245 5.29 -0.54 16.87
C GLN A 245 3.80 -0.69 16.52
N TYR A 246 3.42 -1.75 15.81
CA TYR A 246 2.04 -2.02 15.41
C TYR A 246 1.17 -2.52 16.59
N ALA A 247 1.78 -2.97 17.69
CA ALA A 247 1.03 -3.36 18.89
C ALA A 247 0.19 -2.20 19.46
N SER A 248 0.59 -0.95 19.22
CA SER A 248 -0.17 0.26 19.58
C SER A 248 -1.55 0.36 18.90
N ILE A 249 -1.80 -0.43 17.86
CA ILE A 249 -3.07 -0.48 17.13
C ILE A 249 -4.08 -1.40 17.85
N ILE A 250 -3.62 -2.35 18.67
CA ILE A 250 -4.49 -3.32 19.36
C ILE A 250 -5.61 -2.63 20.15
N PRO A 251 -5.33 -1.65 21.03
CA PRO A 251 -6.40 -0.93 21.75
C PRO A 251 -7.39 -0.23 20.79
N LYS A 252 -6.88 0.37 19.70
CA LYS A 252 -7.74 1.03 18.70
C LYS A 252 -8.73 0.06 18.05
N ILE A 253 -8.33 -1.20 17.80
CA ILE A 253 -9.22 -2.24 17.25
C ILE A 253 -10.22 -2.70 18.31
N LEU A 254 -9.76 -2.91 19.54
CA LEU A 254 -10.61 -3.35 20.66
C LEU A 254 -11.70 -2.31 20.99
N ASP A 255 -11.40 -1.04 20.86
CA ASP A 255 -12.35 0.06 21.11
C ASP A 255 -13.14 0.46 19.85
N HIS A 256 -12.85 -0.14 18.69
CA HIS A 256 -13.47 0.25 17.44
C HIS A 256 -14.97 -0.09 17.41
N ARG A 257 -15.81 0.94 17.30
CA ARG A 257 -17.29 0.82 17.35
C ARG A 257 -17.91 -0.11 16.31
N ARG A 258 -17.23 -0.34 15.17
CA ARG A 258 -17.69 -1.25 14.11
C ARG A 258 -16.96 -2.60 14.10
N ALA A 259 -16.11 -2.86 15.09
CA ALA A 259 -15.48 -4.17 15.23
C ALA A 259 -16.45 -5.16 15.87
N ALA A 260 -16.60 -6.33 15.27
CA ALA A 260 -17.46 -7.41 15.75
C ALA A 260 -16.66 -8.45 16.53
N ALA A 261 -17.26 -9.05 17.56
CA ALA A 261 -16.67 -10.20 18.23
C ALA A 261 -16.65 -11.41 17.28
N ARG A 262 -15.51 -12.10 17.23
CA ARG A 262 -15.29 -13.31 16.43
C ARG A 262 -14.40 -14.28 17.20
N THR A 263 -14.58 -15.57 16.93
CA THR A 263 -13.63 -16.60 17.35
C THR A 263 -12.62 -16.80 16.24
N TYR A 264 -11.34 -16.76 16.56
CA TYR A 264 -10.27 -16.99 15.61
C TYR A 264 -10.22 -18.46 15.20
N ASP A 265 -10.02 -18.72 13.91
CA ASP A 265 -10.04 -20.05 13.29
C ASP A 265 -8.71 -20.42 12.60
N GLY A 266 -7.64 -19.68 12.89
CA GLY A 266 -6.30 -19.96 12.36
C GLY A 266 -5.66 -21.23 12.94
N PRO A 267 -4.64 -21.78 12.26
CA PRO A 267 -4.16 -23.15 12.47
C PRO A 267 -3.60 -23.43 13.87
N LEU A 268 -2.84 -22.49 14.45
CA LEU A 268 -2.17 -22.71 15.75
C LEU A 268 -2.94 -22.13 16.94
N LEU A 269 -3.77 -21.11 16.72
CA LEU A 269 -4.39 -20.32 17.79
C LEU A 269 -5.93 -20.34 17.72
N ALA A 270 -6.50 -21.37 17.11
CA ALA A 270 -7.95 -21.53 17.01
C ALA A 270 -8.63 -21.41 18.38
N GLY A 271 -9.81 -20.80 18.41
CA GLY A 271 -10.60 -20.58 19.62
C GLY A 271 -10.31 -19.27 20.36
N VAL A 272 -9.22 -18.55 20.04
CA VAL A 272 -8.96 -17.23 20.64
C VAL A 272 -10.09 -16.26 20.31
N ARG A 273 -10.65 -15.59 21.32
CA ARG A 273 -11.64 -14.52 21.10
C ARG A 273 -10.97 -13.26 20.58
N CYS A 274 -11.55 -12.69 19.53
CA CYS A 274 -11.06 -11.48 18.85
C CYS A 274 -12.17 -10.44 18.65
N LYS A 275 -11.78 -9.17 18.51
CA LYS A 275 -12.55 -8.18 17.79
C LYS A 275 -11.99 -8.01 16.39
N VAL A 276 -12.89 -7.96 15.40
CA VAL A 276 -12.54 -7.87 13.98
C VAL A 276 -13.28 -6.72 13.33
N TYR A 277 -12.55 -5.80 12.73
CA TYR A 277 -13.07 -4.72 11.90
C TYR A 277 -12.73 -4.98 10.44
N GLN A 278 -13.76 -5.08 9.60
CA GLN A 278 -13.62 -5.14 8.14
C GLN A 278 -13.82 -3.73 7.57
N GLN A 279 -12.74 -3.14 7.07
CA GLN A 279 -12.82 -1.93 6.27
C GLN A 279 -13.48 -2.24 4.92
N THR A 280 -14.30 -1.32 4.43
CA THR A 280 -14.96 -1.43 3.13
C THR A 280 -14.84 -0.12 2.36
N GLY A 281 -14.81 -0.21 1.04
CA GLY A 281 -14.83 0.93 0.12
C GLY A 281 -15.92 0.79 -0.92
N LYS A 282 -16.36 1.89 -1.54
CA LYS A 282 -17.41 1.89 -2.57
C LYS A 282 -16.83 2.24 -3.94
N LEU A 283 -16.84 1.30 -4.87
CA LEU A 283 -16.45 1.48 -6.27
C LEU A 283 -17.64 1.23 -7.18
N ASP A 284 -17.98 2.18 -8.05
CA ASP A 284 -19.05 2.07 -9.05
C ASP A 284 -20.39 1.59 -8.45
N GLY A 285 -20.76 2.15 -7.29
CA GLY A 285 -21.98 1.77 -6.57
C GLY A 285 -21.87 0.48 -5.75
N ARG A 286 -20.82 -0.31 -5.89
CA ARG A 286 -20.62 -1.59 -5.19
C ARG A 286 -19.66 -1.44 -4.01
N THR A 287 -20.03 -2.05 -2.89
CA THR A 287 -19.14 -2.18 -1.73
C THR A 287 -18.15 -3.30 -1.98
N ILE A 288 -16.86 -3.03 -1.78
CA ILE A 288 -15.79 -4.01 -1.80
C ILE A 288 -15.13 -4.12 -0.43
N PRO A 289 -14.66 -5.31 -0.02
CA PRO A 289 -13.82 -5.45 1.17
C PRO A 289 -12.44 -4.87 0.89
N LEU A 290 -11.93 -4.12 1.87
CA LEU A 290 -10.55 -3.65 1.91
C LEU A 290 -9.80 -4.40 3.03
N THR A 291 -9.06 -3.68 3.85
CA THR A 291 -8.29 -4.22 4.96
C THR A 291 -9.18 -4.79 6.08
N THR A 292 -8.76 -5.91 6.66
CA THR A 292 -9.35 -6.48 7.89
C THR A 292 -8.36 -6.32 9.03
N LEU A 293 -8.80 -5.72 10.13
CA LEU A 293 -8.00 -5.58 11.35
C LEU A 293 -8.60 -6.47 12.45
N SER A 294 -7.74 -7.22 13.11
CA SER A 294 -8.14 -8.17 14.15
C SER A 294 -7.22 -8.05 15.37
N ALA A 295 -7.81 -8.19 16.55
CA ALA A 295 -7.10 -8.20 17.82
C ALA A 295 -7.77 -9.14 18.82
N ALA A 296 -6.98 -9.97 19.49
CA ALA A 296 -7.39 -10.82 20.59
C ALA A 296 -7.90 -9.97 21.77
N THR A 297 -9.04 -10.36 22.35
CA THR A 297 -9.69 -9.62 23.44
C THR A 297 -9.08 -9.92 24.80
N ASP A 298 -8.43 -11.08 24.96
CA ASP A 298 -7.81 -11.51 26.20
C ASP A 298 -6.33 -11.85 25.98
N LYS A 299 -5.46 -10.99 26.53
CA LYS A 299 -4.00 -11.16 26.41
C LYS A 299 -3.49 -12.38 27.18
N ARG A 300 -4.13 -12.76 28.29
CA ARG A 300 -3.74 -13.92 29.11
C ARG A 300 -4.12 -15.21 28.40
N GLU A 301 -5.34 -15.27 27.86
CA GLU A 301 -5.83 -16.38 27.04
C GLU A 301 -4.89 -16.62 25.83
N LEU A 302 -4.53 -15.55 25.13
CA LEU A 302 -3.60 -15.62 24.00
C LEU A 302 -2.21 -16.11 24.44
N ALA A 303 -1.65 -15.58 25.53
CA ALA A 303 -0.34 -15.98 26.02
C ALA A 303 -0.30 -17.45 26.45
N GLN A 304 -1.35 -17.94 27.09
CA GLN A 304 -1.46 -19.35 27.49
C GLN A 304 -1.50 -20.28 26.27
N LYS A 305 -2.32 -19.94 25.26
CA LYS A 305 -2.38 -20.72 24.01
C LYS A 305 -1.05 -20.68 23.25
N MET A 306 -0.37 -19.54 23.21
CA MET A 306 0.98 -19.45 22.64
C MET A 306 1.97 -20.37 23.36
N GLY A 307 1.94 -20.43 24.70
CA GLY A 307 2.75 -21.36 25.48
C GLY A 307 2.48 -22.82 25.11
N GLN A 308 1.21 -23.20 25.02
CA GLN A 308 0.81 -24.55 24.60
C GLN A 308 1.30 -24.90 23.19
N VAL A 309 1.24 -23.95 22.24
CA VAL A 309 1.77 -24.16 20.89
C VAL A 309 3.27 -24.43 20.92
N TYR A 310 4.05 -23.65 21.67
CA TYR A 310 5.50 -23.87 21.79
C TYR A 310 5.88 -25.15 22.56
N GLU A 311 5.00 -25.66 23.42
CA GLU A 311 5.21 -26.95 24.11
C GLU A 311 4.85 -28.16 23.23
N GLN A 312 3.90 -27.99 22.29
CA GLN A 312 3.36 -29.08 21.46
C GLN A 312 4.03 -29.21 20.09
N HIS A 313 4.76 -28.18 19.66
CA HIS A 313 5.41 -28.14 18.35
C HIS A 313 6.92 -27.97 18.52
N ASP A 314 7.69 -28.91 17.96
CA ASP A 314 9.16 -28.89 18.04
C ASP A 314 9.81 -27.98 16.96
N ASP A 315 9.08 -27.63 15.91
CA ASP A 315 9.58 -26.80 14.80
C ASP A 315 9.24 -25.32 15.01
N PHE A 316 10.19 -24.59 15.63
CA PHE A 316 10.08 -23.15 15.84
C PHE A 316 9.97 -22.35 14.53
N GLU A 317 10.63 -22.80 13.45
CA GLU A 317 10.57 -22.11 12.15
C GLU A 317 9.14 -22.20 11.58
N GLU A 318 8.50 -23.38 11.66
CA GLU A 318 7.12 -23.57 11.23
C GLU A 318 6.13 -22.72 12.05
N ILE A 319 6.30 -22.66 13.38
CA ILE A 319 5.48 -21.83 14.25
C ILE A 319 5.60 -20.36 13.86
N GLU A 320 6.83 -19.84 13.71
CA GLU A 320 7.06 -18.45 13.34
C GLU A 320 6.47 -18.14 11.96
N ASP A 321 6.67 -19.00 10.96
CA ASP A 321 6.12 -18.81 9.61
C ASP A 321 4.59 -18.78 9.62
N SER A 322 3.97 -19.67 10.40
CA SER A 322 2.52 -19.73 10.56
C SER A 322 1.98 -18.47 11.25
N LEU A 323 2.59 -18.04 12.35
CA LEU A 323 2.19 -16.85 13.10
C LEU A 323 2.46 -15.56 12.32
N ASN A 324 3.54 -15.49 11.55
CA ASN A 324 3.82 -14.35 10.69
C ASN A 324 2.74 -14.14 9.63
N ARG A 325 2.07 -15.21 9.18
CA ARG A 325 0.99 -15.15 8.17
C ARG A 325 -0.41 -15.09 8.80
N ARG A 326 -0.60 -15.72 9.96
CA ARG A 326 -1.91 -15.99 10.58
C ARG A 326 -1.87 -15.86 12.10
N HIS A 327 -1.62 -14.65 12.58
CA HIS A 327 -1.77 -14.29 13.99
C HIS A 327 -3.18 -13.71 14.28
N PRO A 328 -3.77 -13.89 15.49
CA PRO A 328 -5.05 -13.27 15.87
C PRO A 328 -4.98 -11.74 16.05
N ASN A 329 -3.78 -11.20 16.30
CA ASN A 329 -3.51 -9.76 16.23
C ASN A 329 -2.84 -9.46 14.88
N ASN A 330 -3.63 -9.04 13.89
CA ASN A 330 -3.17 -8.95 12.50
C ASN A 330 -3.97 -7.94 11.68
N ILE A 331 -3.29 -7.35 10.70
CA ILE A 331 -3.88 -6.60 9.60
C ILE A 331 -3.79 -7.49 8.37
N VAL A 332 -4.92 -7.94 7.84
CA VAL A 332 -4.98 -8.57 6.51
C VAL A 332 -5.34 -7.48 5.51
N HIS A 333 -4.40 -7.14 4.63
CA HIS A 333 -4.57 -6.02 3.69
C HIS A 333 -5.57 -6.35 2.58
N THR A 334 -6.07 -5.30 1.92
CA THR A 334 -6.93 -5.40 0.73
C THR A 334 -6.40 -6.42 -0.27
N ASP A 335 -7.24 -7.37 -0.70
CA ASP A 335 -6.86 -8.39 -1.67
C ASP A 335 -6.41 -7.75 -3.00
N ALA A 336 -5.28 -8.23 -3.54
CA ALA A 336 -4.68 -7.71 -4.75
C ALA A 336 -5.59 -7.83 -5.98
N GLN A 337 -6.58 -8.73 -5.97
CA GLN A 337 -7.59 -8.81 -7.02
C GLN A 337 -8.37 -7.50 -7.25
N TYR A 338 -8.45 -6.63 -6.22
CA TYR A 338 -9.13 -5.34 -6.32
C TYR A 338 -8.23 -4.21 -6.85
N LEU A 339 -6.90 -4.40 -6.89
CA LEU A 339 -5.96 -3.35 -7.29
C LEU A 339 -6.22 -2.76 -8.67
N PRO A 340 -6.54 -3.53 -9.74
CA PRO A 340 -6.83 -2.93 -11.03
C PRO A 340 -7.99 -1.93 -11.00
N ARG A 341 -9.05 -2.24 -10.24
CA ARG A 341 -10.21 -1.36 -10.09
C ARG A 341 -9.91 -0.17 -9.19
N ILE A 342 -9.16 -0.36 -8.12
CA ILE A 342 -8.76 0.73 -7.22
C ILE A 342 -7.82 1.70 -7.94
N LYS A 343 -6.86 1.21 -8.73
CA LYS A 343 -5.97 2.05 -9.54
C LYS A 343 -6.75 2.88 -10.56
N GLN A 344 -7.73 2.28 -11.25
CA GLN A 344 -8.64 3.04 -12.12
C GLN A 344 -9.43 4.12 -11.34
N HIS A 345 -9.87 3.82 -10.12
CA HIS A 345 -10.53 4.80 -9.28
C HIS A 345 -9.60 5.95 -8.86
N LEU A 346 -8.34 5.65 -8.51
CA LEU A 346 -7.31 6.64 -8.20
C LEU A 346 -7.00 7.53 -9.41
N GLU A 347 -6.99 6.99 -10.63
CA GLU A 347 -6.89 7.80 -11.85
C GLU A 347 -8.07 8.77 -12.01
N SER A 348 -9.30 8.31 -11.76
CA SER A 348 -10.47 9.18 -11.77
C SER A 348 -10.37 10.28 -10.72
N LEU A 349 -9.92 9.96 -9.51
CA LEU A 349 -9.74 10.94 -8.45
C LEU A 349 -8.61 11.93 -8.77
N PHE A 350 -7.51 11.48 -9.37
CA PHE A 350 -6.43 12.35 -9.84
C PHE A 350 -6.93 13.30 -10.93
N ALA A 351 -7.69 12.81 -11.90
CA ALA A 351 -8.29 13.63 -12.94
C ALA A 351 -9.28 14.65 -12.35
N GLN A 352 -10.04 14.29 -11.31
CA GLN A 352 -10.88 15.23 -10.57
C GLN A 352 -10.04 16.29 -9.85
N ALA A 353 -8.98 15.88 -9.16
CA ALA A 353 -8.10 16.76 -8.41
C ALA A 353 -7.32 17.73 -9.31
N THR A 354 -7.11 17.40 -10.59
CA THR A 354 -6.32 18.21 -11.54
C THR A 354 -7.16 18.93 -12.59
N ARG A 355 -8.49 18.76 -12.57
CA ARG A 355 -9.40 19.41 -13.53
C ARG A 355 -9.78 20.81 -13.06
N GLY A 356 -9.22 21.81 -13.74
CA GLY A 356 -9.52 23.21 -13.48
C GLY A 356 -9.13 23.65 -12.06
N THR A 357 -9.45 24.90 -11.72
CA THR A 357 -9.16 25.43 -10.39
C THR A 357 -10.25 25.00 -9.42
N LEU A 358 -9.96 24.03 -8.55
CA LEU A 358 -10.83 23.66 -7.44
C LEU A 358 -10.69 24.67 -6.30
N ALA A 359 -11.76 24.89 -5.52
CA ALA A 359 -11.63 25.56 -4.25
C ALA A 359 -10.72 24.74 -3.31
N PRO A 360 -9.85 25.37 -2.48
CA PRO A 360 -8.88 24.65 -1.64
C PRO A 360 -9.51 23.56 -0.76
N LYS A 361 -10.73 23.80 -0.25
CA LYS A 361 -11.48 22.83 0.55
C LYS A 361 -11.88 21.58 -0.26
N ASP A 362 -12.28 21.75 -1.51
CA ASP A 362 -12.70 20.65 -2.38
C ASP A 362 -11.50 19.89 -2.95
N ALA A 363 -10.41 20.61 -3.23
CA ALA A 363 -9.11 19.99 -3.53
C ALA A 363 -8.66 19.10 -2.36
N LEU A 364 -8.63 19.64 -1.14
CA LEU A 364 -8.22 18.90 0.06
C LEU A 364 -9.13 17.68 0.32
N ARG A 365 -10.44 17.80 0.08
CA ARG A 365 -11.38 16.67 0.17
C ARG A 365 -10.99 15.56 -0.80
N THR A 366 -10.69 15.90 -2.06
CA THR A 366 -10.31 14.93 -3.09
C THR A 366 -8.95 14.29 -2.78
N ILE A 367 -7.99 15.08 -2.31
CA ILE A 367 -6.67 14.61 -1.87
C ILE A 367 -6.79 13.62 -0.70
N ALA A 368 -7.66 13.90 0.27
CA ALA A 368 -7.91 12.99 1.40
C ALA A 368 -8.47 11.64 0.91
N ARG A 369 -9.35 11.64 -0.10
CA ARG A 369 -9.87 10.41 -0.72
C ARG A 369 -8.76 9.62 -1.42
N ILE A 370 -7.90 10.30 -2.18
CA ILE A 370 -6.75 9.68 -2.85
C ILE A 370 -5.82 9.03 -1.82
N HIS A 371 -5.48 9.75 -0.74
CA HIS A 371 -4.66 9.20 0.33
C HIS A 371 -5.32 7.97 0.98
N TRP A 372 -6.62 8.06 1.31
CA TRP A 372 -7.36 6.95 1.91
C TRP A 372 -7.35 5.70 1.03
N TRP A 373 -7.68 5.84 -0.27
CA TRP A 373 -7.71 4.73 -1.21
C TRP A 373 -6.32 4.13 -1.43
N ALA A 374 -5.30 4.96 -1.64
CA ALA A 374 -3.94 4.49 -1.89
C ALA A 374 -3.34 3.79 -0.66
N ALA A 375 -3.54 4.34 0.54
CA ALA A 375 -3.06 3.72 1.77
C ALA A 375 -3.80 2.41 2.08
N SER A 376 -5.14 2.40 1.98
CA SER A 376 -5.95 1.22 2.31
C SER A 376 -5.78 0.08 1.32
N ALA A 377 -5.50 0.40 0.05
CA ALA A 377 -5.26 -0.61 -0.98
C ALA A 377 -3.90 -1.30 -0.84
N ALA A 378 -2.91 -0.59 -0.29
CA ALA A 378 -1.51 -1.00 -0.24
C ALA A 378 -1.05 -1.65 -1.57
N PRO A 379 -0.89 -0.89 -2.67
CA PRO A 379 -0.70 -1.47 -4.01
C PRO A 379 0.56 -2.30 -4.19
N ASP A 380 1.65 -1.94 -3.51
CA ASP A 380 2.96 -2.55 -3.70
C ASP A 380 3.37 -3.42 -2.51
N MET A 381 4.28 -4.36 -2.74
CA MET A 381 4.76 -5.32 -1.73
C MET A 381 5.45 -4.62 -0.55
N ARG A 382 6.05 -3.46 -0.77
CA ARG A 382 6.63 -2.57 0.25
C ARG A 382 6.47 -1.10 -0.10
N GLY A 383 6.40 -0.25 0.92
CA GLY A 383 6.50 1.21 0.79
C GLY A 383 5.20 1.95 0.44
N SER A 384 4.06 1.26 0.31
CA SER A 384 2.77 1.87 -0.08
C SER A 384 2.34 3.05 0.79
N ALA A 385 2.56 3.01 2.11
CA ALA A 385 2.23 4.12 3.02
C ALA A 385 2.99 5.40 2.67
N ALA A 386 4.31 5.31 2.48
CA ALA A 386 5.14 6.45 2.09
C ALA A 386 4.73 7.01 0.71
N LYS A 387 4.43 6.13 -0.25
CA LYS A 387 4.00 6.55 -1.60
C LYS A 387 2.63 7.23 -1.59
N ALA A 388 1.70 6.75 -0.76
CA ALA A 388 0.38 7.36 -0.61
C ALA A 388 0.47 8.77 -0.01
N GLU A 389 1.27 8.97 1.04
CA GLU A 389 1.51 10.30 1.61
C GLU A 389 2.24 11.21 0.61
N PHE A 390 3.23 10.69 -0.11
CA PHE A 390 3.95 11.44 -1.15
C PHE A 390 2.97 11.98 -2.20
N ALA A 391 2.12 11.12 -2.75
CA ALA A 391 1.15 11.49 -3.76
C ALA A 391 0.14 12.52 -3.23
N ALA A 392 -0.34 12.35 -2.00
CA ALA A 392 -1.26 13.29 -1.36
C ALA A 392 -0.62 14.68 -1.18
N ARG A 393 0.65 14.73 -0.75
CA ARG A 393 1.41 15.97 -0.59
C ARG A 393 1.71 16.65 -1.91
N ALA A 394 2.12 15.89 -2.93
CA ALA A 394 2.37 16.42 -4.27
C ALA A 394 1.10 17.04 -4.87
N LEU A 395 -0.06 16.38 -4.71
CA LEU A 395 -1.33 16.93 -5.17
C LEU A 395 -1.74 18.18 -4.38
N ALA A 396 -1.56 18.19 -3.06
CA ALA A 396 -1.81 19.39 -2.26
C ALA A 396 -0.92 20.56 -2.70
N GLY A 397 0.38 20.30 -2.87
CA GLY A 397 1.34 21.28 -3.35
C GLY A 397 0.99 21.81 -4.73
N ALA A 398 0.43 20.99 -5.63
CA ALA A 398 0.00 21.45 -6.95
C ALA A 398 -1.12 22.50 -6.85
N HIS A 399 -1.95 22.44 -5.81
CA HIS A 399 -2.97 23.44 -5.48
C HIS A 399 -2.45 24.62 -4.64
N GLY A 400 -1.14 24.70 -4.41
CA GLY A 400 -0.53 25.71 -3.53
C GLY A 400 -0.84 25.48 -2.05
N ILE A 401 -1.29 24.28 -1.67
CA ILE A 401 -1.60 23.91 -0.29
C ILE A 401 -0.40 23.19 0.29
N GLU A 402 0.15 23.71 1.39
CA GLU A 402 1.24 23.06 2.11
C GLU A 402 0.67 22.29 3.32
N LEU A 403 0.84 20.97 3.30
CA LEU A 403 0.40 20.09 4.39
C LEU A 403 1.47 20.04 5.49
N PRO A 404 1.16 20.42 6.74
CA PRO A 404 2.07 20.19 7.86
C PRO A 404 2.34 18.71 8.10
N PRO A 405 3.25 18.36 9.01
CA PRO A 405 3.41 17.00 9.48
C PRO A 405 2.12 16.48 10.12
N PHE A 406 1.89 15.16 10.03
CA PHE A 406 0.90 14.50 10.86
C PHE A 406 1.28 14.64 12.34
N LYS A 407 0.30 14.73 13.24
CA LYS A 407 0.53 14.83 14.69
C LYS A 407 1.33 13.64 15.21
N LYS A 408 2.04 13.82 16.33
CA LYS A 408 2.62 12.69 17.07
C LYS A 408 1.52 11.69 17.45
N GLY A 409 1.78 10.40 17.28
CA GLY A 409 0.81 9.32 17.50
C GLY A 409 -0.16 9.10 16.33
N VAL A 410 -0.10 9.91 15.28
CA VAL A 410 -0.90 9.77 14.05
C VAL A 410 -0.05 9.17 12.95
N VAL A 411 -0.38 7.93 12.57
CA VAL A 411 0.23 7.21 11.45
C VAL A 411 -0.83 7.13 10.34
N PRO A 412 -0.69 7.89 9.23
CA PRO A 412 -1.80 8.24 8.36
C PRO A 412 -2.43 7.05 7.63
N ASP A 413 -1.64 6.07 7.21
CA ASP A 413 -2.12 4.84 6.59
C ASP A 413 -2.90 3.97 7.57
N ILE A 414 -2.46 3.88 8.82
CA ILE A 414 -3.21 3.21 9.89
C ILE A 414 -4.51 3.94 10.20
N GLU A 415 -4.50 5.27 10.27
CA GLU A 415 -5.72 6.07 10.45
C GLU A 415 -6.69 5.92 9.26
N ALA A 416 -6.19 5.72 8.04
CA ALA A 416 -7.02 5.41 6.89
C ALA A 416 -7.66 4.03 7.03
N MET A 417 -6.87 3.00 7.37
CA MET A 417 -7.33 1.61 7.54
C MET A 417 -8.33 1.44 8.69
N LEU A 418 -8.27 2.28 9.73
CA LEU A 418 -9.14 2.26 10.90
C LEU A 418 -10.47 3.03 10.74
N CYS A 419 -10.80 3.53 9.54
CA CYS A 419 -12.07 4.22 9.35
C CYS A 419 -12.60 4.10 7.90
N SER A 420 -13.83 4.57 7.70
CA SER A 420 -14.39 4.71 6.35
C SER A 420 -13.84 5.94 5.62
N GLU A 421 -13.91 5.93 4.28
CA GLU A 421 -13.50 7.06 3.44
C GLU A 421 -14.10 8.39 3.92
N SER A 422 -15.41 8.42 4.20
CA SER A 422 -16.11 9.63 4.65
C SER A 422 -15.61 10.14 5.99
N GLU A 423 -15.29 9.25 6.93
CA GLU A 423 -14.74 9.63 8.23
C GLU A 423 -13.33 10.17 8.09
N PHE A 424 -12.49 9.51 7.29
CA PHE A 424 -11.13 9.95 7.02
C PHE A 424 -11.12 11.34 6.40
N VAL A 425 -11.93 11.55 5.36
CA VAL A 425 -12.07 12.83 4.67
C VAL A 425 -12.55 13.93 5.62
N ALA A 426 -13.54 13.65 6.46
CA ALA A 426 -14.08 14.64 7.40
C ALA A 426 -13.05 15.07 8.45
N ARG A 427 -12.18 14.15 8.91
CA ARG A 427 -11.17 14.41 9.94
C ARG A 427 -9.78 14.75 9.38
N TYR A 428 -9.55 14.66 8.07
CA TYR A 428 -8.22 14.71 7.46
C TYR A 428 -7.39 15.92 7.88
N SER A 429 -7.98 17.11 7.84
CA SER A 429 -7.30 18.36 8.25
C SER A 429 -6.91 18.38 9.73
N SER A 430 -7.63 17.65 10.58
CA SER A 430 -7.37 17.56 12.02
C SER A 430 -6.26 16.57 12.39
N LEU A 431 -5.81 15.75 11.43
CA LEU A 431 -4.72 14.79 11.62
C LEU A 431 -3.33 15.46 11.61
N PHE A 432 -3.23 16.67 11.05
CA PHE A 432 -2.00 17.46 10.97
C PHE A 432 -1.76 18.29 12.23
N GLU A 433 -0.49 18.62 12.53
CA GLU A 433 -0.11 19.42 13.70
C GLU A 433 -0.80 20.78 13.76
N ARG A 434 -1.06 21.36 12.59
CA ARG A 434 -1.86 22.58 12.41
C ARG A 434 -2.66 22.50 11.11
N LYS A 435 -3.53 23.48 10.88
CA LYS A 435 -4.31 23.55 9.64
C LYS A 435 -3.38 23.63 8.42
N PRO A 436 -3.69 22.93 7.31
CA PRO A 436 -3.05 23.13 6.02
C PRO A 436 -3.07 24.61 5.62
N VAL A 437 -1.97 25.11 5.06
CA VAL A 437 -1.78 26.53 4.72
C VAL A 437 -1.69 26.77 3.24
#